data_AF-A0A8J6HL25-F1
#
_entry.id   AF-A0A8J6HL25-F1
#
_cell.length_a   1.000
_cell.length_b   1.000
_cell.length_c   1.000
_cell.angle_alpha   90.00
_cell.angle_beta   90.00
_cell.angle_gamma   90.00
#
_symmetry.space_group_name_H-M   'P 1'
#
loop_
_entity.id
_entity.type
_entity.pdbx_description
1 polymer ?
#
loop_
_entity_poly.entity_id
_entity_poly.type
_entity_poly.pdbx_seq_one_letter_code
_entity_poly.pdbx_strand_id
1 'polypeptide(L)'
;MLLDKSAQWKQRTLSANIKYRNTLKNTLTYWPTYFFGKQSLKRLKVELATNKHFSWIIPLFKKGLKKELTEEDIYQTLKRHEADKLVKRLEKAWNDKKNQNVKPSLWKAIWTIFKWDIIFSMCLYFFIEFIVKMSQPLALGKLMGYYSPNSKTSQTDAIIYASVIVVAIFINAERIRNMNEIISGIQVIKIYTWEQPFVKLIDFIRRSEIKLIKIANYLDTLTTSFSFFINRTAIFLCILTYVLTGNNPNAQYVFVVSSFYGMLMSSASLYLPMAVARTLQANVSIKRFENFLQLEEVENKTIVANQVGLRIVEATANWSETSMENTLSNIKLEINPSQVVAIIGPIGSGKSSLLQLCLNELPLISGSVEIGGRISYANQEPWLFGGTIRQNILFGQSMDTDKYKEVIRVCALEEDIAQFPYGDNTIVGERGILLSGGQKARINLARAVYKEADIYLLDDPLSAVDASVGKHLFNNCISGYLKDKCTILVTHQVQYLTSVDKIYLMSNGAIAASGSYSDLQASGEDFTKLLKDTEKHEQPEENNEIETTINTKDEKEQDEEKETRSSGQLSSKVYTTYIRACGTWFNFFLLILLFILTEIFATGADYYIAFW
;
A
#
# COMPACT_ATOMS: atom_id res chain seq x y z
N MET A 1 58.99 -41.01 11.51
CA MET A 1 59.49 -39.82 10.77
C MET A 1 58.40 -39.03 10.03
N LEU A 2 57.40 -39.66 9.38
CA LEU A 2 56.28 -38.95 8.72
C LEU A 2 55.15 -38.48 9.69
N LEU A 3 54.96 -39.16 10.82
CA LEU A 3 54.00 -38.76 11.85
C LEU A 3 54.47 -37.53 12.68
N ASP A 4 55.78 -37.31 12.77
CA ASP A 4 56.37 -36.22 13.56
C ASP A 4 56.30 -34.86 12.84
N LYS A 5 56.38 -34.89 11.50
CA LYS A 5 56.24 -33.69 10.64
C LYS A 5 54.79 -33.16 10.58
N SER A 6 53.78 -34.02 10.74
CA SER A 6 52.37 -33.58 10.76
C SER A 6 51.99 -32.89 12.08
N ALA A 7 52.58 -33.34 13.20
CA ALA A 7 52.40 -32.72 14.51
C ALA A 7 53.05 -31.33 14.59
N GLN A 8 54.28 -31.18 14.07
CA GLN A 8 54.96 -29.88 13.97
C GLN A 8 54.23 -28.88 13.05
N TRP A 9 53.59 -29.36 11.98
CA TRP A 9 52.82 -28.50 11.07
C TRP A 9 51.49 -28.04 11.70
N LYS A 10 50.82 -28.89 12.47
CA LYS A 10 49.62 -28.53 13.25
C LYS A 10 49.91 -27.51 14.35
N GLN A 11 51.05 -27.60 15.04
CA GLN A 11 51.41 -26.62 16.07
C GLN A 11 51.76 -25.25 15.46
N ARG A 12 52.50 -25.21 14.34
CA ARG A 12 52.88 -23.95 13.67
C ARG A 12 51.68 -23.21 13.06
N THR A 13 50.70 -23.94 12.53
CA THR A 13 49.45 -23.35 12.00
C THR A 13 48.54 -22.82 13.11
N LEU A 14 48.50 -23.47 14.28
CA LEU A 14 47.76 -22.98 15.44
C LEU A 14 48.38 -21.69 16.02
N SER A 15 49.71 -21.64 16.15
CA SER A 15 50.41 -20.45 16.67
C SER A 15 50.32 -19.24 15.73
N ALA A 16 50.34 -19.48 14.41
CA ALA A 16 50.17 -18.42 13.41
C ALA A 16 48.74 -17.84 13.43
N ASN A 17 47.72 -18.69 13.59
CA ASN A 17 46.33 -18.25 13.70
C ASN A 17 46.06 -17.45 14.97
N ILE A 18 46.66 -17.81 16.11
CA ILE A 18 46.50 -17.07 17.37
C ILE A 18 47.19 -15.70 17.29
N LYS A 19 48.38 -15.63 16.67
CA LYS A 19 49.10 -14.36 16.48
C LYS A 19 48.36 -13.42 15.53
N TYR A 20 47.78 -13.93 14.44
CA TYR A 20 46.99 -13.13 13.48
C TYR A 20 45.68 -12.61 14.09
N ARG A 21 45.01 -13.44 14.91
CA ARG A 21 43.74 -13.09 15.57
C ARG A 21 43.90 -12.00 16.65
N ASN A 22 45.06 -11.95 17.31
CA ASN A 22 45.37 -10.93 18.32
C ASN A 22 45.83 -9.61 17.68
N THR A 23 46.53 -9.64 16.54
CA THR A 23 46.91 -8.42 15.79
C THR A 23 45.69 -7.72 15.18
N LEU A 24 44.73 -8.49 14.63
CA LEU A 24 43.46 -7.96 14.11
C LEU A 24 42.53 -7.40 15.20
N LYS A 25 42.55 -7.98 16.40
CA LYS A 25 41.78 -7.47 17.54
C LYS A 25 42.25 -6.11 18.02
N ASN A 26 43.56 -5.84 17.97
CA ASN A 26 44.14 -4.60 18.48
C ASN A 26 44.11 -3.44 17.47
N THR A 27 44.00 -3.73 16.17
CA THR A 27 43.90 -2.69 15.12
C THR A 27 42.47 -2.17 14.89
N LEU A 28 41.44 -2.92 15.31
CA LEU A 28 40.03 -2.59 15.13
C LEU A 28 39.36 -1.88 16.33
N THR A 29 40.12 -1.57 17.38
CA THR A 29 39.58 -1.02 18.64
C THR A 29 39.59 0.51 18.75
N TYR A 30 40.14 1.24 17.78
CA TYR A 30 40.14 2.70 17.79
C TYR A 30 39.53 3.22 16.48
N TRP A 31 38.48 4.04 16.61
CA TRP A 31 37.58 4.62 15.57
C TRP A 31 36.39 3.73 15.18
N PRO A 32 35.13 3.96 15.62
CA PRO A 32 34.51 5.22 16.11
C PRO A 32 33.50 5.06 17.29
N THR A 33 33.71 5.77 18.40
CA THR A 33 32.80 5.73 19.58
C THR A 33 31.83 6.90 19.72
N TYR A 34 31.76 7.83 18.76
CA TYR A 34 31.09 9.12 19.04
C TYR A 34 29.70 9.38 18.43
N PHE A 35 29.09 8.47 17.64
CA PHE A 35 27.87 8.86 16.88
C PHE A 35 26.71 7.86 16.69
N PHE A 36 26.71 6.64 17.26
CA PHE A 36 25.66 5.65 16.91
C PHE A 36 24.99 4.92 18.08
N GLY A 37 23.65 4.89 18.07
CA GLY A 37 22.80 4.16 19.01
C GLY A 37 22.88 2.64 18.89
N LYS A 38 22.73 1.95 20.03
CA LYS A 38 23.03 0.51 20.29
C LYS A 38 22.44 -0.50 19.30
N GLN A 39 21.31 -0.22 18.63
CA GLN A 39 20.63 -1.19 17.76
C GLN A 39 21.18 -1.20 16.31
N SER A 40 21.68 -0.06 15.84
CA SER A 40 22.34 0.08 14.53
C SER A 40 23.72 -0.60 14.45
N LEU A 41 24.38 -0.78 15.60
CA LEU A 41 25.70 -1.39 15.75
C LEU A 41 25.72 -2.91 15.47
N LYS A 42 24.59 -3.62 15.62
CA LYS A 42 24.52 -5.07 15.34
C LYS A 42 24.60 -5.38 13.84
N ARG A 43 24.15 -4.47 12.97
CA ARG A 43 24.15 -4.69 11.51
C ARG A 43 25.48 -4.26 10.87
N LEU A 44 26.09 -3.16 11.34
CA LEU A 44 27.35 -2.66 10.78
C LEU A 44 28.55 -3.58 11.08
N LYS A 45 28.58 -4.23 12.26
CA LYS A 45 29.59 -5.28 12.57
C LYS A 45 29.44 -6.54 11.69
N VAL A 46 28.28 -6.74 11.07
CA VAL A 46 27.94 -7.91 10.23
C VAL A 46 28.11 -7.59 8.73
N GLU A 47 28.13 -6.31 8.34
CA GLU A 47 28.19 -5.89 6.93
C GLU A 47 29.51 -6.19 6.21
N LEU A 48 30.66 -6.23 6.91
CA LEU A 48 31.95 -6.42 6.25
C LEU A 48 32.39 -7.89 6.08
N ALA A 49 31.81 -8.84 6.83
CA ALA A 49 32.24 -10.25 6.80
C ALA A 49 31.16 -11.26 6.39
N THR A 50 29.86 -10.91 6.49
CA THR A 50 28.76 -11.92 6.50
C THR A 50 27.70 -11.76 5.41
N ASN A 51 27.89 -10.85 4.46
CA ASN A 51 26.88 -10.53 3.44
C ASN A 51 26.84 -11.51 2.25
N LYS A 52 27.82 -12.40 2.10
CA LYS A 52 27.91 -13.31 0.93
C LYS A 52 26.96 -14.52 0.97
N HIS A 53 26.44 -14.91 2.13
CA HIS A 53 25.59 -16.11 2.29
C HIS A 53 24.26 -15.82 3.01
N PHE A 54 23.78 -14.57 3.00
CA PHE A 54 22.58 -14.15 3.71
C PHE A 54 22.52 -14.56 5.20
N SER A 55 23.65 -14.89 5.84
CA SER A 55 23.68 -15.53 7.17
C SER A 55 23.09 -14.66 8.28
N TRP A 56 22.91 -13.36 8.02
CA TRP A 56 22.21 -12.41 8.89
C TRP A 56 20.72 -12.73 9.10
N ILE A 57 20.10 -13.53 8.21
CA ILE A 57 18.69 -13.96 8.33
C ILE A 57 18.53 -15.19 9.23
N ILE A 58 19.58 -16.01 9.39
CA ILE A 58 19.54 -17.25 10.18
C ILE A 58 19.07 -17.03 11.63
N PRO A 59 19.47 -15.96 12.34
CA PRO A 59 18.93 -15.66 13.67
C PRO A 59 17.41 -15.47 13.69
N LEU A 60 16.84 -14.86 12.64
CA LEU A 60 15.40 -14.65 12.52
C LEU A 60 14.68 -15.99 12.32
N PHE A 61 15.19 -16.87 11.45
CA PHE A 61 14.65 -18.23 11.29
C PHE A 61 14.74 -19.06 12.56
N LYS A 62 15.88 -19.00 13.28
CA LYS A 62 16.03 -19.68 14.58
C LYS A 62 15.05 -19.14 15.63
N LYS A 63 14.68 -17.87 15.55
CA LYS A 63 13.70 -17.25 16.43
C LYS A 63 12.29 -17.69 16.05
N GLY A 64 11.95 -17.66 14.76
CA GLY A 64 10.68 -18.14 14.19
C GLY A 64 10.40 -19.63 14.40
N LEU A 65 11.46 -20.46 14.48
CA LEU A 65 11.35 -21.88 14.83
C LEU A 65 11.02 -22.12 16.31
N LYS A 66 11.36 -21.17 17.19
CA LYS A 66 11.16 -21.29 18.64
C LYS A 66 9.90 -20.58 19.14
N LYS A 67 9.53 -19.48 18.49
CA LYS A 67 8.35 -18.69 18.81
C LYS A 67 7.82 -18.01 17.56
N GLU A 68 6.55 -17.65 17.60
CA GLU A 68 5.97 -16.77 16.59
C GLU A 68 6.72 -15.42 16.57
N LEU A 69 6.98 -14.93 15.35
CA LEU A 69 7.68 -13.67 15.14
C LEU A 69 6.70 -12.51 15.34
N THR A 70 7.06 -11.58 16.21
CA THR A 70 6.32 -10.32 16.40
C THR A 70 6.97 -9.19 15.58
N GLU A 71 6.29 -8.05 15.42
CA GLU A 71 6.82 -6.90 14.67
C GLU A 71 8.16 -6.40 15.23
N GLU A 72 8.35 -6.47 16.55
CA GLU A 72 9.62 -6.13 17.22
C GLU A 72 10.80 -7.03 16.83
N ASP A 73 10.51 -8.25 16.36
CA ASP A 73 11.53 -9.20 15.92
C ASP A 73 12.04 -8.90 14.51
N ILE A 74 11.31 -8.07 13.74
CA ILE A 74 11.61 -7.72 12.35
C ILE A 74 12.68 -6.62 12.32
N TYR A 75 13.64 -6.77 11.42
CA TYR A 75 14.68 -5.76 11.25
C TYR A 75 14.13 -4.47 10.64
N GLN A 76 14.52 -3.33 11.21
CA GLN A 76 14.27 -2.03 10.60
C GLN A 76 14.88 -1.92 9.18
N THR A 77 14.28 -1.06 8.37
CA THR A 77 14.73 -0.78 7.01
C THR A 77 16.13 -0.16 7.00
N LEU A 78 16.86 -0.35 5.89
CA LEU A 78 18.17 0.26 5.72
C LEU A 78 18.00 1.76 5.49
N LYS A 79 18.89 2.58 6.06
CA LYS A 79 18.87 4.06 5.88
C LYS A 79 18.80 4.50 4.41
N ARG A 80 19.40 3.73 3.49
CA ARG A 80 19.39 4.02 2.05
C ARG A 80 18.06 3.67 1.35
N HIS A 81 17.21 2.87 1.97
CA HIS A 81 15.91 2.44 1.46
C HIS A 81 14.74 3.07 2.23
N GLU A 82 15.01 4.04 3.11
CA GLU A 82 13.97 4.83 3.76
C GLU A 82 13.18 5.64 2.72
N ALA A 83 11.86 5.71 2.91
CA ALA A 83 10.94 6.37 1.99
C ALA A 83 11.35 7.82 1.72
N ASP A 84 11.59 8.61 2.77
CA ASP A 84 11.93 10.05 2.65
C ASP A 84 13.11 10.32 1.71
N LYS A 85 14.14 9.46 1.73
CA LYS A 85 15.33 9.66 0.89
C LYS A 85 15.07 9.24 -0.55
N LEU A 86 14.33 8.14 -0.76
CA LEU A 86 14.02 7.66 -2.10
C LEU A 86 13.02 8.59 -2.80
N VAL A 87 11.99 9.05 -2.07
CA VAL A 87 10.99 10.01 -2.56
C VAL A 87 11.67 11.31 -2.97
N LYS A 88 12.48 11.93 -2.09
CA LYS A 88 13.20 13.18 -2.42
C LYS A 88 14.12 13.04 -3.63
N ARG A 89 14.77 11.88 -3.81
CA ARG A 89 15.62 11.61 -4.99
C ARG A 89 14.78 11.52 -6.26
N LEU A 90 13.64 10.84 -6.20
CA LEU A 90 12.73 10.67 -7.34
C LEU A 90 12.05 11.97 -7.73
N GLU A 91 11.53 12.70 -6.74
CA GLU A 91 10.90 14.01 -6.91
C GLU A 91 11.87 15.00 -7.57
N LYS A 92 13.12 15.07 -7.09
CA LYS A 92 14.14 15.93 -7.71
C LYS A 92 14.37 15.56 -9.18
N ALA A 93 14.56 14.28 -9.49
CA ALA A 93 14.80 13.83 -10.86
C ALA A 93 13.57 14.04 -11.78
N TRP A 94 12.36 13.94 -11.23
CA TRP A 94 11.11 14.20 -11.94
C TRP A 94 10.96 15.69 -12.26
N ASN A 95 11.16 16.56 -11.27
CA ASN A 95 11.06 18.01 -11.42
C ASN A 95 12.12 18.55 -12.40
N ASP A 96 13.36 18.04 -12.32
CA ASP A 96 14.42 18.37 -13.29
C ASP A 96 14.01 18.01 -14.73
N LYS A 97 13.19 16.97 -14.92
CA LYS A 97 12.68 16.55 -16.23
C LYS A 97 11.45 17.34 -16.67
N LYS A 98 10.53 17.68 -15.75
CA LYS A 98 9.38 18.56 -16.01
C LYS A 98 9.85 19.93 -16.51
N ASN A 99 10.93 20.46 -15.93
CA ASN A 99 11.50 21.77 -16.29
C ASN A 99 12.22 21.81 -17.67
N GLN A 100 12.49 20.66 -18.29
CA GLN A 100 13.24 20.59 -19.56
C GLN A 100 12.38 20.81 -20.82
N ASN A 101 11.11 21.24 -20.70
CA ASN A 101 10.16 21.53 -21.81
C ASN A 101 10.03 20.42 -22.89
N VAL A 102 10.45 19.20 -22.57
CA VAL A 102 10.26 17.99 -23.37
C VAL A 102 9.29 17.10 -22.60
N LYS A 103 8.34 16.44 -23.29
CA LYS A 103 7.39 15.48 -22.68
C LYS A 103 8.08 14.63 -21.60
N PRO A 104 7.80 14.86 -20.30
CA PRO A 104 8.58 14.29 -19.22
C PRO A 104 8.27 12.80 -19.12
N SER A 105 9.32 11.96 -19.21
CA SER A 105 9.16 10.51 -19.14
C SER A 105 9.66 9.97 -17.79
N LEU A 106 8.78 9.27 -17.08
CA LEU A 106 9.07 8.74 -15.75
C LEU A 106 10.18 7.68 -15.80
N TRP A 107 10.23 6.90 -16.89
CA TRP A 107 11.29 5.92 -17.13
C TRP A 107 12.68 6.57 -17.12
N LYS A 108 12.83 7.75 -17.73
CA LYS A 108 14.11 8.47 -17.77
C LYS A 108 14.52 8.97 -16.38
N ALA A 109 13.56 9.40 -15.56
CA ALA A 109 13.82 9.82 -14.18
C ALA A 109 14.29 8.62 -13.33
N ILE A 110 13.58 7.49 -13.39
CA ILE A 110 13.95 6.24 -12.70
C ILE A 110 15.34 5.76 -13.13
N TRP A 111 15.61 5.74 -14.45
CA TRP A 111 16.90 5.34 -14.98
C TRP A 111 18.04 6.21 -14.45
N THR A 112 17.84 7.52 -14.34
CA THR A 112 18.87 8.44 -13.83
C THR A 112 19.29 8.10 -12.39
N ILE A 113 18.36 7.61 -11.58
CA ILE A 113 18.56 7.30 -10.15
C ILE A 113 19.16 5.91 -9.95
N PHE A 114 18.65 4.91 -10.67
CA PHE A 114 18.92 3.49 -10.42
C PHE A 114 19.84 2.82 -11.45
N LYS A 115 20.30 3.54 -12.48
CA LYS A 115 21.13 2.95 -13.56
C LYS A 115 22.29 2.11 -13.07
N TRP A 116 23.01 2.53 -12.03
CA TRP A 116 24.19 1.80 -11.55
C TRP A 116 23.83 0.51 -10.81
N ASP A 117 22.78 0.54 -9.99
CA ASP A 117 22.27 -0.65 -9.31
C ASP A 117 21.72 -1.67 -10.33
N ILE A 118 21.03 -1.18 -11.36
CA ILE A 118 20.51 -2.00 -12.47
C ILE A 118 21.67 -2.58 -13.28
N ILE A 119 22.62 -1.76 -13.74
CA ILE A 119 23.78 -2.22 -14.53
C ILE A 119 24.59 -3.24 -13.73
N PHE A 120 24.88 -2.97 -12.46
CA PHE A 120 25.61 -3.91 -11.61
C PHE A 120 24.86 -5.24 -11.47
N SER A 121 23.55 -5.21 -11.24
CA SER A 121 22.72 -6.41 -11.15
C SER A 121 22.68 -7.18 -12.47
N MET A 122 22.57 -6.48 -13.60
CA MET A 122 22.62 -7.07 -14.94
C MET A 122 23.99 -7.69 -15.23
N CYS A 123 25.09 -7.03 -14.89
CA CYS A 123 26.45 -7.57 -15.04
C CYS A 123 26.66 -8.81 -14.16
N LEU A 124 26.17 -8.78 -12.92
CA LEU A 124 26.25 -9.93 -12.02
C LEU A 124 25.43 -11.11 -12.54
N TYR A 125 24.20 -10.86 -12.99
CA TYR A 125 23.35 -11.88 -13.59
C TYR A 125 23.99 -12.46 -14.87
N PHE A 126 24.55 -11.60 -15.72
CA PHE A 126 25.30 -12.03 -16.90
C PHE A 126 26.50 -12.91 -16.52
N PHE A 127 27.27 -12.54 -15.49
CA PHE A 127 28.38 -13.37 -15.02
C PHE A 127 27.91 -14.75 -14.53
N ILE A 128 26.84 -14.81 -13.73
CA ILE A 128 26.32 -16.06 -13.18
C ILE A 128 25.73 -16.94 -14.29
N GLU A 129 24.84 -16.41 -15.12
CA GLU A 129 24.17 -17.19 -16.16
C GLU A 129 25.10 -17.54 -17.32
N PHE A 130 25.90 -16.58 -17.80
CA PHE A 130 26.69 -16.80 -18.99
C PHE A 130 28.04 -17.44 -18.69
N ILE A 131 28.76 -17.01 -17.65
CA ILE A 131 30.11 -17.54 -17.40
C ILE A 131 30.02 -18.81 -16.55
N VAL A 132 29.31 -18.77 -15.44
CA VAL A 132 29.27 -19.92 -14.52
C VAL A 132 28.47 -21.07 -15.13
N LYS A 133 27.23 -20.86 -15.62
CA LYS A 133 26.45 -21.97 -16.18
C LYS A 133 27.00 -22.51 -17.50
N MET A 134 27.48 -21.68 -18.43
CA MET A 134 28.12 -22.20 -19.68
C MET A 134 29.40 -22.99 -19.42
N SER A 135 30.08 -22.76 -18.29
CA SER A 135 31.25 -23.55 -17.93
C SER A 135 30.91 -24.97 -17.46
N GLN A 136 29.67 -25.22 -17.00
CA GLN A 136 29.27 -26.53 -16.46
C GLN A 136 29.28 -27.64 -17.53
N PRO A 137 28.65 -27.49 -18.72
CA PRO A 137 28.70 -28.51 -19.77
C PRO A 137 30.12 -28.84 -20.24
N LEU A 138 31.00 -27.83 -20.30
CA LEU A 138 32.39 -28.00 -20.71
C LEU A 138 33.20 -28.74 -19.65
N ALA A 139 33.02 -28.38 -18.37
CA ALA A 139 33.65 -29.06 -17.25
C ALA A 139 33.17 -30.51 -17.15
N LEU A 140 31.87 -30.74 -17.30
CA LEU A 140 31.27 -32.07 -17.23
C LEU A 140 31.63 -32.93 -18.45
N GLY A 141 31.69 -32.36 -19.65
CA GLY A 141 32.17 -33.03 -20.86
C GLY A 141 33.64 -33.45 -20.76
N LYS A 142 34.50 -32.61 -20.17
CA LYS A 142 35.90 -32.96 -19.91
C LYS A 142 36.07 -33.99 -18.78
N LEU A 143 35.22 -33.94 -17.76
CA LEU A 143 35.16 -34.95 -16.70
C LEU A 143 34.69 -36.31 -17.23
N MET A 144 33.69 -36.35 -18.10
CA MET A 144 33.25 -37.58 -18.79
C MET A 144 34.38 -38.17 -19.65
N GLY A 145 35.15 -37.30 -20.32
CA GLY A 145 36.34 -37.70 -21.08
C GLY A 145 37.46 -38.30 -20.24
N TYR A 146 37.53 -38.04 -18.92
CA TYR A 146 38.48 -38.69 -18.02
C TYR A 146 38.19 -40.19 -17.83
N TYR A 147 36.92 -40.58 -17.82
CA TYR A 147 36.49 -41.97 -17.66
C TYR A 147 36.53 -42.78 -18.96
N SER A 148 36.93 -42.17 -20.08
CA SER A 148 37.21 -42.86 -21.34
C SER A 148 38.54 -43.65 -21.25
N PRO A 149 38.62 -44.89 -21.79
CA PRO A 149 39.78 -45.77 -21.65
C PRO A 149 41.12 -45.23 -22.20
N ASN A 150 41.14 -44.11 -22.94
CA ASN A 150 42.33 -43.47 -23.52
C ASN A 150 42.53 -41.99 -23.11
N SER A 151 42.16 -41.62 -21.88
CA SER A 151 42.20 -40.21 -21.45
C SER A 151 43.61 -39.69 -21.11
N LYS A 152 43.94 -38.46 -21.56
CA LYS A 152 45.19 -37.74 -21.24
C LYS A 152 45.05 -36.78 -20.05
N THR A 153 43.93 -36.81 -19.34
CA THR A 153 43.51 -35.76 -18.39
C THR A 153 43.96 -36.10 -16.96
N SER A 154 44.59 -35.14 -16.27
CA SER A 154 45.13 -35.33 -14.91
C SER A 154 44.04 -35.33 -13.83
N GLN A 155 44.27 -36.06 -12.72
CA GLN A 155 43.37 -36.15 -11.56
C GLN A 155 43.10 -34.77 -10.91
N THR A 156 44.04 -33.83 -11.02
CA THR A 156 43.88 -32.45 -10.54
C THR A 156 42.84 -31.66 -11.35
N ASP A 157 42.74 -31.90 -12.65
CA ASP A 157 41.81 -31.19 -13.54
C ASP A 157 40.37 -31.68 -13.33
N ALA A 158 40.20 -32.98 -13.04
CA ALA A 158 38.91 -33.58 -12.70
C ALA A 158 38.31 -33.01 -11.41
N ILE A 159 39.15 -32.76 -10.39
CA ILE A 159 38.72 -32.14 -9.12
C ILE A 159 38.27 -30.68 -9.34
N ILE A 160 38.97 -29.94 -10.21
CA ILE A 160 38.58 -28.57 -10.58
C ILE A 160 37.21 -28.57 -11.28
N TYR A 161 36.97 -29.49 -12.22
CA TYR A 161 35.67 -29.61 -12.91
C TYR A 161 34.52 -30.00 -11.96
N ALA A 162 34.75 -30.93 -11.02
CA ALA A 162 33.75 -31.28 -10.01
C ALA A 162 33.42 -30.12 -9.06
N SER A 163 34.42 -29.30 -8.71
CA SER A 163 34.26 -28.14 -7.83
C SER A 163 33.36 -27.05 -8.44
N VAL A 164 33.45 -26.85 -9.77
CA VAL A 164 32.62 -25.88 -10.51
C VAL A 164 31.14 -26.29 -10.52
N ILE A 165 30.86 -27.59 -10.62
CA ILE A 165 29.48 -28.14 -10.66
C ILE A 165 28.77 -27.92 -9.32
N VAL A 166 29.45 -28.20 -8.19
CA VAL A 166 28.88 -28.08 -6.84
C VAL A 166 28.51 -26.64 -6.50
N VAL A 167 29.34 -25.67 -6.89
CA VAL A 167 29.09 -24.24 -6.63
C VAL A 167 27.87 -23.73 -7.40
N ALA A 168 27.66 -24.21 -8.63
CA ALA A 168 26.58 -23.75 -9.49
C ALA A 168 25.20 -24.34 -9.13
N ILE A 169 25.15 -25.56 -8.57
CA ILE A 169 23.91 -26.17 -8.07
C ILE A 169 23.36 -25.41 -6.85
N PHE A 170 24.24 -24.83 -6.03
CA PHE A 170 23.86 -24.10 -4.82
C PHE A 170 23.19 -22.74 -5.09
N ILE A 171 23.29 -22.21 -6.32
CA ILE A 171 22.84 -20.85 -6.68
C ILE A 171 21.38 -20.82 -7.19
N ASN A 172 20.77 -21.97 -7.50
CA ASN A 172 19.46 -22.05 -8.18
C ASN A 172 18.23 -22.21 -7.27
N ALA A 173 18.35 -22.16 -5.94
CA ALA A 173 17.21 -22.35 -5.02
C ALA A 173 16.69 -21.03 -4.41
N GLU A 174 15.37 -20.99 -4.11
CA GLU A 174 14.53 -19.88 -3.61
C GLU A 174 14.09 -18.81 -4.65
N ARG A 175 12.82 -18.38 -4.83
CA ARG A 175 11.67 -18.17 -3.91
C ARG A 175 10.36 -17.79 -4.69
N ILE A 176 9.15 -17.97 -4.11
CA ILE A 176 7.84 -17.45 -4.63
C ILE A 176 6.92 -16.86 -3.50
N ARG A 177 6.06 -15.88 -3.89
CA ARG A 177 4.74 -15.37 -3.34
C ARG A 177 4.70 -14.62 -1.98
N ASN A 178 3.71 -13.79 -1.61
CA ASN A 178 2.25 -13.70 -1.87
C ASN A 178 1.68 -12.25 -1.74
N MET A 179 0.36 -12.09 -2.00
CA MET A 179 -0.48 -10.86 -2.05
C MET A 179 -1.64 -10.94 -1.02
N ASN A 180 -2.32 -9.82 -0.67
CA ASN A 180 -3.66 -9.77 -0.03
C ASN A 180 -4.24 -8.34 -0.02
N GLU A 181 -5.54 -8.14 -0.35
CA GLU A 181 -6.25 -6.85 -0.15
C GLU A 181 -7.81 -6.87 -0.27
N ILE A 182 -8.52 -7.90 0.19
CA ILE A 182 -10.00 -8.02 -0.01
C ILE A 182 -10.86 -7.59 1.21
N ILE A 183 -10.27 -7.17 2.33
CA ILE A 183 -10.99 -7.18 3.62
C ILE A 183 -11.72 -5.85 3.98
N SER A 184 -11.54 -4.75 3.24
CA SER A 184 -11.97 -3.43 3.74
C SER A 184 -13.46 -3.05 3.57
N GLY A 185 -14.29 -3.81 2.86
CA GLY A 185 -15.64 -3.35 2.44
C GLY A 185 -16.85 -4.16 2.93
N ILE A 186 -16.64 -5.16 3.79
CA ILE A 186 -17.66 -6.19 4.05
C ILE A 186 -18.88 -5.71 4.86
N GLN A 187 -18.72 -4.66 5.68
CA GLN A 187 -19.73 -4.26 6.64
C GLN A 187 -20.96 -3.60 5.99
N VAL A 188 -20.77 -2.78 4.96
CA VAL A 188 -21.87 -2.11 4.25
C VAL A 188 -22.72 -3.11 3.46
N ILE A 189 -22.08 -4.09 2.83
CA ILE A 189 -22.77 -5.11 2.02
C ILE A 189 -23.71 -5.96 2.89
N LYS A 190 -23.28 -6.26 4.13
CA LYS A 190 -24.07 -7.03 5.10
C LYS A 190 -25.28 -6.26 5.62
N ILE A 191 -25.14 -4.95 5.85
CA ILE A 191 -26.23 -4.11 6.36
C ILE A 191 -27.42 -4.07 5.38
N TYR A 192 -27.15 -4.03 4.07
CA TYR A 192 -28.21 -3.97 3.05
C TYR A 192 -28.73 -5.34 2.58
N THR A 193 -28.26 -6.46 3.16
CA THR A 193 -28.50 -7.83 2.64
C THR A 193 -28.20 -7.95 1.13
N TRP A 194 -27.23 -7.16 0.68
CA TRP A 194 -26.85 -7.04 -0.72
C TRP A 194 -25.80 -8.08 -1.11
N GLU A 195 -25.54 -9.08 -0.27
CA GLU A 195 -24.55 -10.11 -0.53
C GLU A 195 -24.88 -10.85 -1.83
N GLN A 196 -26.15 -11.23 -2.05
CA GLN A 196 -26.53 -12.00 -3.23
C GLN A 196 -26.43 -11.18 -4.54
N PRO A 197 -26.94 -9.93 -4.61
CA PRO A 197 -26.70 -9.05 -5.75
C PRO A 197 -25.22 -8.77 -6.02
N PHE A 198 -24.42 -8.43 -4.99
CA PHE A 198 -22.99 -8.16 -5.16
C PHE A 198 -22.20 -9.40 -5.55
N VAL A 199 -22.52 -10.57 -5.00
CA VAL A 199 -21.93 -11.84 -5.42
C VAL A 199 -22.25 -12.11 -6.88
N LYS A 200 -23.49 -11.84 -7.35
CA LYS A 200 -23.84 -11.98 -8.78
C LYS A 200 -23.07 -11.00 -9.67
N LEU A 201 -22.93 -9.75 -9.23
CA LEU A 201 -22.14 -8.73 -9.96
C LEU A 201 -20.66 -9.10 -10.04
N ILE A 202 -20.07 -9.50 -8.90
CA ILE A 202 -18.69 -9.97 -8.83
C ILE A 202 -18.52 -11.23 -9.67
N ASP A 203 -19.46 -12.19 -9.62
CA ASP A 203 -19.42 -13.40 -10.44
C ASP A 203 -19.49 -13.06 -11.94
N PHE A 204 -20.28 -12.08 -12.35
CA PHE A 204 -20.32 -11.60 -13.73
C PHE A 204 -18.97 -11.01 -14.19
N ILE A 205 -18.38 -10.12 -13.38
CA ILE A 205 -17.05 -9.53 -13.65
C ILE A 205 -15.99 -10.64 -13.68
N ARG A 206 -16.01 -11.51 -12.67
CA ARG A 206 -15.06 -12.61 -12.48
C ARG A 206 -15.15 -13.63 -13.60
N ARG A 207 -16.33 -13.93 -14.14
CA ARG A 207 -16.49 -14.80 -15.32
C ARG A 207 -15.80 -14.21 -16.55
N SER A 208 -15.91 -12.90 -16.75
CA SER A 208 -15.26 -12.20 -17.86
C SER A 208 -13.73 -12.18 -17.69
N GLU A 209 -13.27 -11.90 -16.47
CA GLU A 209 -11.85 -11.95 -16.10
C GLU A 209 -11.27 -13.37 -16.25
N ILE A 210 -11.96 -14.39 -15.73
CA ILE A 210 -11.54 -15.80 -15.80
C ILE A 210 -11.48 -16.27 -17.25
N LYS A 211 -12.37 -15.82 -18.15
CA LYS A 211 -12.26 -16.15 -19.58
C LYS A 211 -10.92 -15.67 -20.17
N LEU A 212 -10.53 -14.43 -19.88
CA LEU A 212 -9.26 -13.86 -20.33
C LEU A 212 -8.07 -14.56 -19.67
N ILE A 213 -8.13 -14.80 -18.36
CA ILE A 213 -7.10 -15.55 -17.63
C ILE A 213 -6.97 -16.98 -18.16
N LYS A 214 -8.07 -17.65 -18.49
CA LYS A 214 -8.06 -18.99 -19.09
C LYS A 214 -7.37 -18.99 -20.44
N ILE A 215 -7.71 -18.07 -21.33
CA ILE A 215 -7.05 -17.94 -22.64
C ILE A 215 -5.56 -17.68 -22.46
N ALA A 216 -5.19 -16.74 -21.57
CA ALA A 216 -3.80 -16.46 -21.25
C ALA A 216 -3.07 -17.69 -20.69
N ASN A 217 -3.68 -18.42 -19.75
CA ASN A 217 -3.12 -19.63 -19.17
C ASN A 217 -3.03 -20.78 -20.18
N TYR A 218 -3.99 -20.93 -21.09
CA TYR A 218 -3.91 -21.92 -22.16
C TYR A 218 -2.76 -21.61 -23.10
N LEU A 219 -2.60 -20.35 -23.51
CA LEU A 219 -1.47 -19.91 -24.33
C LEU A 219 -0.13 -20.11 -23.61
N ASP A 220 -0.06 -19.80 -22.32
CA ASP A 220 1.14 -19.98 -21.49
C ASP A 220 1.48 -21.47 -21.30
N THR A 221 0.46 -22.30 -21.05
CA THR A 221 0.60 -23.77 -20.93
C THR A 221 1.05 -24.38 -22.25
N LEU A 222 0.48 -23.95 -23.37
CA LEU A 222 0.89 -24.39 -24.70
C LEU A 222 2.34 -23.99 -24.96
N THR A 223 2.71 -22.73 -24.72
CA THR A 223 4.08 -22.23 -24.91
C THR A 223 5.08 -23.02 -24.06
N THR A 224 4.76 -23.28 -22.80
CA THR A 224 5.59 -24.08 -21.89
C THR A 224 5.70 -25.54 -22.36
N SER A 225 4.60 -26.14 -22.80
CA SER A 225 4.57 -27.53 -23.29
C SER A 225 5.39 -27.69 -24.57
N PHE A 226 5.24 -26.77 -25.53
CA PHE A 226 6.05 -26.75 -26.75
C PHE A 226 7.54 -26.56 -26.44
N SER A 227 7.90 -25.77 -25.43
CA SER A 227 9.29 -25.59 -25.02
C SER A 227 9.98 -26.91 -24.62
N PHE A 228 9.27 -27.84 -23.96
CA PHE A 228 9.84 -29.15 -23.61
C PHE A 228 10.06 -30.02 -24.85
N PHE A 229 9.14 -30.00 -25.81
CA PHE A 229 9.21 -30.79 -27.03
C PHE A 229 10.25 -30.27 -28.04
N ILE A 230 10.33 -28.95 -28.21
CA ILE A 230 11.28 -28.27 -29.10
C ILE A 230 12.71 -28.63 -28.70
N ASN A 231 13.01 -28.69 -27.40
CA ASN A 231 14.33 -29.03 -26.89
C ASN A 231 14.79 -30.44 -27.31
N ARG A 232 13.96 -31.46 -27.03
CA ARG A 232 14.28 -32.86 -27.39
C ARG A 232 14.34 -33.07 -28.91
N THR A 233 13.43 -32.44 -29.67
CA THR A 233 13.43 -32.52 -31.14
C THR A 233 14.67 -31.87 -31.75
N ALA A 234 15.10 -30.72 -31.23
CA ALA A 234 16.28 -30.02 -31.73
C ALA A 234 17.58 -30.82 -31.50
N ILE A 235 17.72 -31.46 -30.32
CA ILE A 235 18.85 -32.36 -30.03
C ILE A 235 18.85 -33.56 -30.97
N PHE A 236 17.69 -34.19 -31.16
CA PHE A 236 17.53 -35.33 -32.06
C PHE A 236 17.91 -34.98 -33.50
N LEU A 237 17.39 -33.87 -34.04
CA LEU A 237 17.71 -33.41 -35.40
C LEU A 237 19.20 -33.10 -35.55
N CYS A 238 19.83 -32.47 -34.55
CA CYS A 238 21.25 -32.15 -34.57
C CYS A 238 22.12 -33.42 -34.64
N ILE A 239 21.84 -34.41 -33.78
CA ILE A 239 22.56 -35.69 -33.76
C ILE A 239 22.30 -36.47 -35.06
N LEU A 240 21.05 -36.48 -35.54
CA LEU A 240 20.68 -37.15 -36.79
C LEU A 240 21.44 -36.55 -37.98
N THR A 241 21.51 -35.23 -38.12
CA THR A 241 22.30 -34.58 -39.16
C THR A 241 23.78 -34.93 -39.05
N TYR A 242 24.34 -34.97 -37.83
CA TYR A 242 25.73 -35.35 -37.61
C TYR A 242 26.03 -36.78 -38.08
N VAL A 243 25.14 -37.74 -37.78
CA VAL A 243 25.25 -39.13 -38.25
C VAL A 243 25.10 -39.21 -39.78
N LEU A 244 24.13 -38.50 -40.36
CA LEU A 244 23.90 -38.49 -41.81
C LEU A 244 25.09 -37.92 -42.61
N THR A 245 25.92 -37.07 -42.01
CA THR A 245 27.18 -36.60 -42.62
C THR A 245 28.33 -37.63 -42.58
N GLY A 246 28.10 -38.83 -42.05
CA GLY A 246 29.07 -39.92 -42.01
C GLY A 246 29.97 -39.92 -40.76
N ASN A 247 29.67 -39.10 -39.75
CA ASN A 247 30.44 -39.05 -38.50
C ASN A 247 29.82 -39.98 -37.43
N ASN A 248 30.66 -40.60 -36.61
CA ASN A 248 30.21 -41.42 -35.47
C ASN A 248 30.20 -40.57 -34.19
N PRO A 249 29.03 -40.31 -33.57
CA PRO A 249 28.96 -39.53 -32.35
C PRO A 249 29.58 -40.30 -31.17
N ASN A 250 30.47 -39.64 -30.43
CA ASN A 250 30.99 -40.14 -29.15
C ASN A 250 30.10 -39.65 -27.99
N ALA A 251 30.01 -40.42 -26.90
CA ALA A 251 29.26 -40.06 -25.69
C ALA A 251 29.64 -38.66 -25.16
N GLN A 252 30.92 -38.26 -25.23
CA GLN A 252 31.35 -36.91 -24.86
C GLN A 252 30.69 -35.83 -25.72
N TYR A 253 30.58 -36.05 -27.04
CA TYR A 253 29.97 -35.11 -27.96
C TYR A 253 28.46 -35.01 -27.72
N VAL A 254 27.76 -36.14 -27.65
CA VAL A 254 26.30 -36.19 -27.40
C VAL A 254 25.95 -35.51 -26.08
N PHE A 255 26.73 -35.75 -25.03
CA PHE A 255 26.52 -35.14 -23.72
C PHE A 255 26.70 -33.61 -23.74
N VAL A 256 27.77 -33.14 -24.38
CA VAL A 256 28.06 -31.69 -24.50
C VAL A 256 26.98 -30.99 -25.33
N VAL A 257 26.60 -31.55 -26.49
CA VAL A 257 25.53 -31.00 -27.34
C VAL A 257 24.21 -30.95 -26.57
N SER A 258 23.80 -32.04 -25.92
CA SER A 258 22.55 -32.08 -25.14
C SER A 258 22.52 -31.06 -24.01
N SER A 259 23.65 -30.87 -23.32
CA SER A 259 23.78 -29.90 -22.24
C SER A 259 23.71 -28.44 -22.74
N PHE A 260 24.36 -28.12 -23.86
CA PHE A 260 24.31 -26.79 -24.47
C PHE A 260 22.91 -26.46 -25.03
N TYR A 261 22.27 -27.41 -25.72
CA TYR A 261 20.90 -27.24 -26.21
C TYR A 261 19.91 -27.05 -25.06
N GLY A 262 20.05 -27.83 -23.97
CA GLY A 262 19.25 -27.68 -22.77
C GLY A 262 19.29 -26.26 -22.21
N MET A 263 20.48 -25.68 -22.14
CA MET A 263 20.68 -24.35 -21.58
C MET A 263 20.25 -23.22 -22.54
N LEU A 264 20.56 -23.35 -23.83
CA LEU A 264 20.14 -22.38 -24.86
C LEU A 264 18.61 -22.33 -24.96
N MET A 265 17.95 -23.48 -24.95
CA MET A 265 16.49 -23.55 -25.02
C MET A 265 15.82 -23.01 -23.77
N SER A 266 16.38 -23.22 -22.57
CA SER A 266 15.88 -22.58 -21.35
C SER A 266 15.94 -21.04 -21.43
N SER A 267 16.98 -20.50 -22.08
CA SER A 267 17.11 -19.05 -22.28
C SER A 267 16.15 -18.50 -23.34
N ALA A 268 16.05 -19.19 -24.48
CA ALA A 268 15.25 -18.75 -25.62
C ALA A 268 13.74 -18.96 -25.42
N SER A 269 13.34 -20.06 -24.81
CA SER A 269 11.93 -20.46 -24.72
C SER A 269 11.27 -20.09 -23.39
N LEU A 270 12.02 -19.92 -22.30
CA LEU A 270 11.47 -19.54 -21.00
C LEU A 270 11.79 -18.08 -20.64
N TYR A 271 13.07 -17.73 -20.54
CA TYR A 271 13.45 -16.41 -20.02
C TYR A 271 13.16 -15.25 -20.98
N LEU A 272 13.38 -15.42 -22.29
CA LEU A 272 13.13 -14.35 -23.26
C LEU A 272 11.64 -13.96 -23.35
N PRO A 273 10.67 -14.88 -23.53
CA PRO A 273 9.25 -14.54 -23.51
C PRO A 273 8.82 -13.88 -22.20
N MET A 274 9.30 -14.41 -21.06
CA MET A 274 9.04 -13.82 -19.75
C MET A 274 9.59 -12.39 -19.65
N ALA A 275 10.82 -12.14 -20.10
CA ALA A 275 11.43 -10.81 -20.07
C ALA A 275 10.65 -9.80 -20.92
N VAL A 276 10.22 -10.19 -22.12
CA VAL A 276 9.37 -9.36 -22.99
C VAL A 276 8.04 -9.05 -22.30
N ALA A 277 7.35 -10.07 -21.80
CA ALA A 277 6.07 -9.89 -21.11
C ALA A 277 6.17 -8.98 -19.88
N ARG A 278 7.21 -9.18 -19.04
CA ARG A 278 7.45 -8.36 -17.84
C ARG A 278 7.80 -6.91 -18.19
N THR A 279 8.61 -6.70 -19.23
CA THR A 279 8.97 -5.34 -19.69
C THR A 279 7.74 -4.61 -20.23
N LEU A 280 6.88 -5.29 -20.98
CA LEU A 280 5.61 -4.71 -21.47
C LEU A 280 4.69 -4.34 -20.30
N GLN A 281 4.52 -5.22 -19.31
CA GLN A 281 3.73 -4.94 -18.10
C GLN A 281 4.29 -3.75 -17.31
N ALA A 282 5.61 -3.68 -17.15
CA ALA A 282 6.28 -2.57 -16.48
C ALA A 282 6.05 -1.25 -17.24
N ASN A 283 6.19 -1.24 -18.57
CA ASN A 283 5.97 -0.05 -19.40
C ASN A 283 4.53 0.48 -19.29
N VAL A 284 3.52 -0.41 -19.32
CA VAL A 284 2.12 -0.01 -19.11
C VAL A 284 1.92 0.61 -17.72
N SER A 285 2.52 0.03 -16.68
CA SER A 285 2.42 0.54 -15.31
C SER A 285 3.10 1.90 -15.15
N ILE A 286 4.30 2.07 -15.71
CA ILE A 286 5.03 3.34 -15.71
C ILE A 286 4.24 4.42 -16.43
N LYS A 287 3.63 4.11 -17.58
CA LYS A 287 2.76 5.06 -18.30
C LYS A 287 1.55 5.49 -17.48
N ARG A 288 0.95 4.59 -16.69
CA ARG A 288 -0.16 4.96 -15.78
C ARG A 288 0.30 5.95 -14.72
N PHE A 289 1.45 5.72 -14.09
CA PHE A 289 2.03 6.67 -13.14
C PHE A 289 2.43 7.98 -13.81
N GLU A 290 3.00 7.94 -15.01
CA GLU A 290 3.36 9.13 -15.78
C GLU A 290 2.12 9.99 -16.08
N ASN A 291 1.04 9.38 -16.54
CA ASN A 291 -0.23 10.08 -16.78
C ASN A 291 -0.81 10.66 -15.48
N PHE A 292 -0.75 9.92 -14.37
CA PHE A 292 -1.22 10.38 -13.07
C PHE A 292 -0.41 11.58 -12.54
N LEU A 293 0.92 11.53 -12.66
CA LEU A 293 1.82 12.62 -12.23
C LEU A 293 1.75 13.86 -13.14
N GLN A 294 1.13 13.75 -14.31
CA GLN A 294 0.89 14.84 -15.25
C GLN A 294 -0.50 15.48 -15.10
N LEU A 295 -1.33 14.99 -14.17
CA LEU A 295 -2.60 15.64 -13.86
C LEU A 295 -2.35 17.06 -13.34
N GLU A 296 -3.32 17.94 -13.59
CA GLU A 296 -3.25 19.33 -13.17
C GLU A 296 -3.27 19.44 -11.65
N GLU A 297 -2.40 20.30 -11.11
CA GLU A 297 -2.31 20.60 -9.69
C GLU A 297 -3.19 21.83 -9.39
N VAL A 298 -3.95 21.80 -8.29
CA VAL A 298 -4.78 22.94 -7.88
C VAL A 298 -3.86 24.08 -7.43
N GLU A 299 -3.87 25.20 -8.17
CA GLU A 299 -3.10 26.39 -7.80
C GLU A 299 -3.81 27.20 -6.71
N ASN A 300 -3.06 27.66 -5.70
CA ASN A 300 -3.57 28.58 -4.68
C ASN A 300 -3.77 29.97 -5.28
N LYS A 301 -5.00 30.26 -5.72
CA LYS A 301 -5.42 31.57 -6.26
C LYS A 301 -5.98 32.50 -5.18
N THR A 302 -6.02 32.07 -3.92
CA THR A 302 -6.50 32.86 -2.80
C THR A 302 -5.57 34.04 -2.49
N ILE A 303 -6.16 35.23 -2.37
CA ILE A 303 -5.42 36.44 -2.00
C ILE A 303 -5.32 36.46 -0.48
N VAL A 304 -4.10 36.39 0.05
CA VAL A 304 -3.85 36.50 1.49
C VAL A 304 -4.05 37.96 1.91
N ALA A 305 -5.09 38.21 2.69
CA ALA A 305 -5.40 39.55 3.21
C ALA A 305 -4.59 39.84 4.49
N ASN A 306 -4.24 41.11 4.71
CA ASN A 306 -3.49 41.54 5.90
C ASN A 306 -4.36 41.61 7.17
N GLN A 307 -5.67 41.75 7.04
CA GLN A 307 -6.61 41.81 8.16
C GLN A 307 -7.38 40.51 8.26
N VAL A 308 -7.59 40.03 9.50
CA VAL A 308 -8.34 38.80 9.75
C VAL A 308 -9.78 38.98 9.28
N GLY A 309 -10.27 38.07 8.44
CA GLY A 309 -11.61 38.16 7.86
C GLY A 309 -11.73 37.35 6.57
N LEU A 310 -12.96 37.23 6.08
CA LEU A 310 -13.29 36.58 4.82
C LEU A 310 -14.06 37.55 3.93
N ARG A 311 -13.53 37.81 2.73
CA ARG A 311 -14.18 38.67 1.74
C ARG A 311 -14.17 38.01 0.37
N ILE A 312 -15.36 37.84 -0.19
CA ILE A 312 -15.62 37.25 -1.50
C ILE A 312 -16.26 38.32 -2.37
N VAL A 313 -15.59 38.65 -3.48
CA VAL A 313 -16.01 39.71 -4.41
C VAL A 313 -16.42 39.08 -5.74
N GLU A 314 -17.73 39.03 -5.98
CA GLU A 314 -18.34 38.62 -7.26
C GLU A 314 -17.84 37.25 -7.77
N ALA A 315 -17.64 36.32 -6.83
CA ALA A 315 -17.03 35.03 -7.15
C ALA A 315 -18.01 34.11 -7.89
N THR A 316 -17.54 33.54 -8.99
CA THR A 316 -18.23 32.49 -9.75
C THR A 316 -17.32 31.27 -9.85
N ALA A 317 -17.84 30.09 -9.53
CA ALA A 317 -17.04 28.88 -9.38
C ALA A 317 -17.79 27.62 -9.82
N ASN A 318 -17.04 26.62 -10.30
CA ASN A 318 -17.60 25.37 -10.81
C ASN A 318 -16.67 24.18 -10.55
N TRP A 319 -17.25 23.01 -10.22
CA TRP A 319 -16.50 21.77 -10.00
C TRP A 319 -15.97 21.16 -11.29
N SER A 320 -16.68 21.37 -12.41
CA SER A 320 -16.30 20.85 -13.71
C SER A 320 -16.28 21.99 -14.72
N GLU A 321 -15.23 22.06 -15.52
CA GLU A 321 -15.16 23.00 -16.66
C GLU A 321 -16.18 22.65 -17.75
N THR A 322 -16.67 21.41 -17.76
CA THR A 322 -17.60 20.92 -18.80
C THR A 322 -19.08 21.12 -18.46
N SER A 323 -19.41 21.44 -17.21
CA SER A 323 -20.80 21.75 -16.82
C SER A 323 -21.20 23.14 -17.30
N MET A 324 -22.35 23.24 -17.97
CA MET A 324 -22.90 24.53 -18.43
C MET A 324 -23.40 25.40 -17.27
N GLU A 325 -23.80 24.79 -16.16
CA GLU A 325 -24.30 25.51 -14.98
C GLU A 325 -23.17 25.69 -13.97
N ASN A 326 -23.08 26.91 -13.42
CA ASN A 326 -22.12 27.22 -12.37
C ASN A 326 -22.66 26.74 -11.03
N THR A 327 -21.78 26.12 -10.22
CA THR A 327 -22.14 25.70 -8.86
C THR A 327 -22.39 26.91 -7.96
N LEU A 328 -21.58 27.97 -8.12
CA LEU A 328 -21.73 29.24 -7.43
C LEU A 328 -21.71 30.38 -8.44
N SER A 329 -22.62 31.35 -8.30
CA SER A 329 -22.79 32.46 -9.22
C SER A 329 -22.82 33.80 -8.48
N ASN A 330 -21.89 34.69 -8.85
CA ASN A 330 -21.80 36.07 -8.37
C ASN A 330 -21.93 36.22 -6.84
N ILE A 331 -21.18 35.41 -6.09
CA ILE A 331 -21.21 35.42 -4.62
C ILE A 331 -20.54 36.69 -4.10
N LYS A 332 -21.27 37.43 -3.24
CA LYS A 332 -20.78 38.59 -2.50
C LYS A 332 -20.93 38.33 -1.00
N LEU A 333 -19.81 38.13 -0.33
CA LEU A 333 -19.80 37.78 1.09
C LEU A 333 -18.69 38.54 1.80
N GLU A 334 -19.00 39.13 2.96
CA GLU A 334 -18.05 39.89 3.76
C GLU A 334 -18.34 39.59 5.23
N ILE A 335 -17.34 39.02 5.89
CA ILE A 335 -17.41 38.61 7.29
C ILE A 335 -16.24 39.26 8.03
N ASN A 336 -16.60 40.10 9.00
CA ASN A 336 -15.64 40.79 9.84
C ASN A 336 -15.09 39.83 10.91
N PRO A 337 -13.90 40.13 11.47
CA PRO A 337 -13.38 39.36 12.60
C PRO A 337 -14.32 39.45 13.80
N SER A 338 -14.30 38.39 14.62
CA SER A 338 -15.13 38.26 15.83
C SER A 338 -16.64 38.32 15.57
N GLN A 339 -17.08 37.73 14.46
CA GLN A 339 -18.50 37.55 14.13
C GLN A 339 -18.84 36.08 13.95
N VAL A 340 -20.01 35.69 14.46
CA VAL A 340 -20.65 34.40 14.19
C VAL A 340 -21.69 34.60 13.10
N VAL A 341 -21.46 33.97 11.95
CA VAL A 341 -22.29 34.10 10.75
C VAL A 341 -22.93 32.77 10.42
N ALA A 342 -24.23 32.75 10.17
CA ALA A 342 -24.94 31.57 9.71
C ALA A 342 -25.16 31.59 8.19
N ILE A 343 -24.98 30.44 7.54
CA ILE A 343 -25.33 30.22 6.13
C ILE A 343 -26.45 29.19 6.06
N ILE A 344 -27.58 29.60 5.51
CA ILE A 344 -28.80 28.79 5.41
C ILE A 344 -29.28 28.68 3.97
N GLY A 345 -30.12 27.67 3.69
CA GLY A 345 -30.74 27.49 2.39
C GLY A 345 -31.09 26.02 2.11
N PRO A 346 -31.90 25.76 1.06
CA PRO A 346 -32.35 24.41 0.73
C PRO A 346 -31.19 23.46 0.41
N ILE A 347 -31.45 22.16 0.45
CA ILE A 347 -30.48 21.13 0.06
C ILE A 347 -30.07 21.38 -1.41
N GLY A 348 -28.76 21.29 -1.70
CA GLY A 348 -28.24 21.55 -3.04
C GLY A 348 -28.06 23.03 -3.41
N SER A 349 -28.28 23.98 -2.49
CA SER A 349 -28.09 25.42 -2.78
C SER A 349 -26.62 25.88 -2.91
N GLY A 350 -25.65 24.99 -2.65
CA GLY A 350 -24.21 25.30 -2.76
C GLY A 350 -23.50 25.70 -1.45
N LYS A 351 -24.10 25.50 -0.27
CA LYS A 351 -23.52 25.87 1.04
C LYS A 351 -22.15 25.24 1.29
N SER A 352 -22.04 23.92 1.18
CA SER A 352 -20.74 23.23 1.33
C SER A 352 -19.76 23.64 0.23
N SER A 353 -20.23 23.81 -1.01
CA SER A 353 -19.40 24.33 -2.11
C SER A 353 -18.82 25.72 -1.83
N LEU A 354 -19.55 26.59 -1.12
CA LEU A 354 -19.06 27.90 -0.68
C LEU A 354 -17.94 27.76 0.36
N LEU A 355 -18.03 26.80 1.28
CA LEU A 355 -16.92 26.51 2.21
C LEU A 355 -15.71 25.94 1.45
N GLN A 356 -15.93 25.05 0.48
CA GLN A 356 -14.87 24.52 -0.38
C GLN A 356 -14.19 25.60 -1.24
N LEU A 357 -14.93 26.64 -1.65
CA LEU A 357 -14.36 27.83 -2.28
C LEU A 357 -13.41 28.57 -1.33
N CYS A 358 -13.80 28.72 -0.06
CA CYS A 358 -12.95 29.33 0.96
C CYS A 358 -11.70 28.51 1.29
N LEU A 359 -11.77 27.17 1.14
CA LEU A 359 -10.64 26.27 1.32
C LEU A 359 -9.72 26.19 0.08
N ASN A 360 -10.08 26.86 -1.02
CA ASN A 360 -9.42 26.77 -2.32
C ASN A 360 -9.48 25.36 -2.95
N GLU A 361 -10.50 24.57 -2.61
CA GLU A 361 -10.76 23.25 -3.20
C GLU A 361 -11.70 23.35 -4.41
N LEU A 362 -12.62 24.34 -4.41
CA LEU A 362 -13.48 24.63 -5.56
C LEU A 362 -12.79 25.66 -6.49
N PRO A 363 -12.49 25.32 -7.76
CA PRO A 363 -11.84 26.24 -8.68
C PRO A 363 -12.67 27.50 -9.00
N LEU A 364 -12.02 28.66 -8.88
CA LEU A 364 -12.60 29.96 -9.20
C LEU A 364 -12.51 30.25 -10.72
N ILE A 365 -13.63 30.65 -11.33
CA ILE A 365 -13.71 31.07 -12.74
C ILE A 365 -13.53 32.58 -12.86
N SER A 366 -14.24 33.35 -12.02
CA SER A 366 -14.18 34.82 -12.00
C SER A 366 -14.40 35.36 -10.59
N GLY A 367 -13.99 36.61 -10.36
CA GLY A 367 -14.05 37.27 -9.05
C GLY A 367 -12.75 37.09 -8.23
N SER A 368 -12.81 37.39 -6.94
CA SER A 368 -11.70 37.17 -6.00
C SER A 368 -12.17 36.65 -4.63
N VAL A 369 -11.31 35.86 -4.00
CA VAL A 369 -11.49 35.37 -2.63
C VAL A 369 -10.29 35.85 -1.80
N GLU A 370 -10.57 36.72 -0.84
CA GLU A 370 -9.61 37.32 0.08
C GLU A 370 -9.79 36.69 1.47
N ILE A 371 -8.72 36.07 1.98
CA ILE A 371 -8.71 35.37 3.26
C ILE A 371 -7.59 35.91 4.12
N GLY A 372 -7.92 36.43 5.29
CA GLY A 372 -6.95 36.87 6.29
C GLY A 372 -6.97 35.99 7.52
N GLY A 373 -5.86 35.29 7.79
CA GLY A 373 -5.70 34.41 8.95
C GLY A 373 -5.76 32.93 8.63
N ARG A 374 -5.60 32.10 9.67
CA ARG A 374 -5.60 30.64 9.56
C ARG A 374 -7.01 30.08 9.61
N ILE A 375 -7.31 29.09 8.76
CA ILE A 375 -8.61 28.42 8.71
C ILE A 375 -8.58 27.07 9.47
N SER A 376 -9.64 26.82 10.22
CA SER A 376 -10.04 25.49 10.70
C SER A 376 -11.37 25.08 10.07
N TYR A 377 -11.51 23.80 9.73
CA TYR A 377 -12.67 23.26 9.03
C TYR A 377 -13.21 22.02 9.75
N ALA A 378 -14.51 22.00 10.01
CA ALA A 378 -15.25 20.83 10.45
C ALA A 378 -16.18 20.39 9.29
N ASN A 379 -15.87 19.25 8.69
CA ASN A 379 -16.62 18.71 7.56
C ASN A 379 -18.00 18.17 7.97
N GLN A 380 -18.96 18.22 7.04
CA GLN A 380 -20.32 17.69 7.21
C GLN A 380 -20.32 16.19 7.50
N GLU A 381 -19.50 15.42 6.78
CA GLU A 381 -19.21 14.01 7.11
C GLU A 381 -17.93 13.94 7.96
N PRO A 382 -18.04 13.63 9.27
CA PRO A 382 -16.89 13.53 10.15
C PRO A 382 -15.92 12.43 9.71
N TRP A 383 -14.67 12.80 9.44
CA TRP A 383 -13.62 11.84 9.11
C TRP A 383 -12.68 11.60 10.29
N LEU A 384 -12.53 10.35 10.70
CA LEU A 384 -11.59 9.92 11.76
C LEU A 384 -10.60 8.92 11.20
N PHE A 385 -9.32 9.07 11.52
CA PHE A 385 -8.28 8.12 11.12
C PHE A 385 -8.11 7.02 12.18
N GLY A 386 -7.55 5.88 11.76
CA GLY A 386 -7.26 4.74 12.65
C GLY A 386 -6.26 5.14 13.74
N GLY A 387 -6.78 5.44 14.93
CA GLY A 387 -6.02 5.92 16.07
C GLY A 387 -6.92 6.13 17.29
N THR A 388 -6.36 6.73 18.34
CA THR A 388 -7.12 7.04 19.57
C THR A 388 -7.99 8.29 19.41
N ILE A 389 -9.00 8.46 20.26
CA ILE A 389 -9.81 9.69 20.31
C ILE A 389 -8.91 10.91 20.55
N ARG A 390 -7.99 10.81 21.50
CA ARG A 390 -7.00 11.86 21.79
C ARG A 390 -6.19 12.23 20.56
N GLN A 391 -5.64 11.26 19.83
CA GLN A 391 -4.88 11.53 18.61
C GLN A 391 -5.73 12.19 17.52
N ASN A 392 -7.01 11.79 17.40
CA ASN A 392 -7.92 12.39 16.45
C ASN A 392 -8.20 13.87 16.79
N ILE A 393 -8.32 14.24 18.07
CA ILE A 393 -8.55 15.62 18.49
C ILE A 393 -7.27 16.47 18.39
N LEU A 394 -6.14 15.95 18.85
CA LEU A 394 -4.84 16.66 18.81
C LEU A 394 -4.33 16.85 17.37
N PHE A 395 -4.61 15.89 16.48
CA PHE A 395 -4.29 15.95 15.05
C PHE A 395 -2.84 16.37 14.74
N GLY A 396 -1.88 15.79 15.48
CA GLY A 396 -0.45 16.06 15.34
C GLY A 396 0.08 17.26 16.13
N GLN A 397 -0.79 18.03 16.81
CA GLN A 397 -0.38 19.09 17.72
C GLN A 397 0.05 18.54 19.08
N SER A 398 0.87 19.30 19.81
CA SER A 398 1.22 19.00 21.19
C SER A 398 -0.01 19.07 22.10
N MET A 399 -0.08 18.19 23.10
CA MET A 399 -1.16 18.19 24.09
C MET A 399 -0.95 19.31 25.11
N ASP A 400 -1.87 20.26 25.14
CA ASP A 400 -2.07 21.21 26.22
C ASP A 400 -3.21 20.67 27.09
N THR A 401 -2.90 20.29 28.32
CA THR A 401 -3.84 19.61 29.21
C THR A 401 -5.04 20.47 29.60
N ASP A 402 -4.86 21.77 29.79
CA ASP A 402 -5.93 22.64 30.26
C ASP A 402 -6.84 23.01 29.09
N LYS A 403 -6.24 23.34 27.94
CA LYS A 403 -6.99 23.55 26.69
C LYS A 403 -7.73 22.30 26.25
N TYR A 404 -7.10 21.13 26.33
CA TYR A 404 -7.75 19.87 25.94
C TYR A 404 -8.98 19.58 26.79
N LYS A 405 -8.88 19.73 28.13
CA LYS A 405 -10.03 19.57 29.03
C LYS A 405 -11.15 20.55 28.70
N GLU A 406 -10.81 21.81 28.45
CA GLU A 406 -11.80 22.81 28.10
C GLU A 406 -12.49 22.50 26.77
N VAL A 407 -11.74 22.06 25.75
CA VAL A 407 -12.31 21.63 24.46
C VAL A 407 -13.25 20.43 24.64
N ILE A 408 -12.85 19.43 25.43
CA ILE A 408 -13.70 18.26 25.72
C ILE A 408 -15.01 18.68 26.41
N ARG A 409 -14.92 19.63 27.36
CA ARG A 409 -16.06 20.18 28.09
C ARG A 409 -17.02 20.92 27.16
N VAL A 410 -16.53 21.90 26.38
CA VAL A 410 -17.39 22.71 25.50
C VAL A 410 -17.97 21.88 24.35
N CYS A 411 -17.28 20.83 23.91
CA CYS A 411 -17.77 19.90 22.90
C CYS A 411 -18.66 18.77 23.45
N ALA A 412 -19.03 18.80 24.74
CA ALA A 412 -19.90 17.80 25.36
C ALA A 412 -19.42 16.34 25.18
N LEU A 413 -18.11 16.11 25.28
CA LEU A 413 -17.50 14.78 25.12
C LEU A 413 -17.16 14.11 26.46
N GLU A 414 -17.36 14.78 27.60
CA GLU A 414 -16.99 14.27 28.93
C GLU A 414 -17.72 12.96 29.27
N GLU A 415 -19.03 12.91 29.04
CA GLU A 415 -19.86 11.73 29.31
C GLU A 415 -19.51 10.56 28.37
N ASP A 416 -19.31 10.83 27.08
CA ASP A 416 -18.89 9.82 26.10
C ASP A 416 -17.54 9.21 26.51
N ILE A 417 -16.57 10.07 26.86
CA ILE A 417 -15.23 9.63 27.25
C ILE A 417 -15.26 8.82 28.54
N ALA A 418 -16.11 9.16 29.51
CA ALA A 418 -16.26 8.39 30.74
C ALA A 418 -16.83 6.98 30.49
N GLN A 419 -17.63 6.81 29.44
CA GLN A 419 -18.22 5.51 29.07
C GLN A 419 -17.27 4.62 28.28
N PHE A 420 -16.26 5.19 27.61
CA PHE A 420 -15.32 4.37 26.82
C PHE A 420 -14.39 3.52 27.70
N PRO A 421 -14.08 2.27 27.32
CA PRO A 421 -13.30 1.33 28.14
C PRO A 421 -11.92 1.86 28.56
N TYR A 422 -11.28 2.67 27.72
CA TYR A 422 -9.96 3.26 27.96
C TYR A 422 -10.00 4.79 27.95
N GLY A 423 -11.17 5.40 28.17
CA GLY A 423 -11.36 6.84 28.08
C GLY A 423 -10.98 7.38 26.70
N ASP A 424 -10.22 8.47 26.69
CA ASP A 424 -9.76 9.16 25.47
C ASP A 424 -8.62 8.41 24.73
N ASN A 425 -8.04 7.38 25.34
CA ASN A 425 -7.08 6.47 24.69
C ASN A 425 -7.77 5.35 23.89
N THR A 426 -9.10 5.28 23.90
CA THR A 426 -9.85 4.28 23.15
C THR A 426 -9.59 4.41 21.65
N ILE A 427 -9.33 3.28 20.98
CA ILE A 427 -9.06 3.22 19.54
C ILE A 427 -10.38 3.23 18.79
N VAL A 428 -10.51 4.17 17.85
CA VAL A 428 -11.77 4.48 17.15
C VAL A 428 -12.01 3.56 15.93
N GLY A 429 -10.95 2.94 15.41
CA GLY A 429 -10.95 2.15 14.17
C GLY A 429 -10.87 3.01 12.90
N GLU A 430 -10.62 2.41 11.74
CA GLU A 430 -10.62 3.14 10.46
C GLU A 430 -12.00 3.75 10.18
N ARG A 431 -12.04 5.05 9.83
CA ARG A 431 -13.27 5.85 9.66
C ARG A 431 -14.22 5.85 10.88
N GLY A 432 -13.68 5.51 12.05
CA GLY A 432 -14.38 5.50 13.32
C GLY A 432 -15.55 4.53 13.40
N ILE A 433 -15.42 3.34 12.85
CA ILE A 433 -16.53 2.38 12.74
C ILE A 433 -17.18 1.99 14.08
N LEU A 434 -16.47 2.19 15.20
CA LEU A 434 -16.92 1.87 16.55
C LEU A 434 -17.74 2.97 17.24
N LEU A 435 -17.87 4.16 16.63
CA LEU A 435 -18.53 5.32 17.22
C LEU A 435 -19.89 5.65 16.58
N SER A 436 -20.80 6.22 17.35
CA SER A 436 -22.07 6.76 16.83
C SER A 436 -21.86 8.01 15.97
N GLY A 437 -22.83 8.36 15.11
CA GLY A 437 -22.76 9.55 14.26
C GLY A 437 -22.54 10.84 15.06
N GLY A 438 -23.29 11.03 16.14
CA GLY A 438 -23.15 12.18 17.05
C GLY A 438 -21.79 12.25 17.74
N GLN A 439 -21.23 11.11 18.17
CA GLN A 439 -19.88 11.06 18.74
C GLN A 439 -18.82 11.46 17.72
N LYS A 440 -18.92 10.96 16.47
CA LYS A 440 -18.01 11.36 15.40
C LYS A 440 -18.09 12.86 15.12
N ALA A 441 -19.29 13.42 15.07
CA ALA A 441 -19.52 14.85 14.86
C ALA A 441 -18.86 15.68 15.96
N ARG A 442 -19.07 15.32 17.24
CA ARG A 442 -18.44 16.00 18.39
C ARG A 442 -16.91 15.90 18.38
N ILE A 443 -16.33 14.75 18.05
CA ILE A 443 -14.86 14.58 17.94
C ILE A 443 -14.30 15.43 16.78
N ASN A 444 -14.99 15.48 15.65
CA ASN A 444 -14.60 16.30 14.50
C ASN A 444 -14.66 17.80 14.83
N LEU A 445 -15.71 18.23 15.53
CA LEU A 445 -15.82 19.60 16.04
C LEU A 445 -14.69 19.90 17.04
N ALA A 446 -14.45 19.02 18.01
CA ALA A 446 -13.37 19.17 18.99
C ALA A 446 -11.99 19.29 18.33
N ARG A 447 -11.73 18.50 17.27
CA ARG A 447 -10.52 18.63 16.45
C ARG A 447 -10.41 20.02 15.82
N ALA A 448 -11.48 20.51 15.22
CA ALA A 448 -11.50 21.82 14.57
C ALA A 448 -11.23 22.94 15.59
N VAL A 449 -11.85 22.87 16.77
CA VAL A 449 -11.72 23.84 17.87
C VAL A 449 -10.32 23.81 18.51
N TYR A 450 -9.74 22.62 18.70
CA TYR A 450 -8.42 22.47 19.32
C TYR A 450 -7.30 23.11 18.47
N LYS A 451 -7.41 23.03 17.13
CA LYS A 451 -6.41 23.50 16.17
C LYS A 451 -6.01 24.97 16.35
N GLU A 452 -6.89 25.79 16.91
CA GLU A 452 -6.75 27.23 17.12
C GLU A 452 -6.49 28.02 15.83
N ALA A 453 -7.59 28.43 15.22
CA ALA A 453 -7.63 29.22 14.00
C ALA A 453 -8.20 30.62 14.25
N ASP A 454 -8.05 31.48 13.25
CA ASP A 454 -8.64 32.81 13.22
C ASP A 454 -10.05 32.76 12.58
N ILE A 455 -10.24 31.83 11.64
CA ILE A 455 -11.49 31.55 10.92
C ILE A 455 -11.90 30.09 11.13
N TYR A 456 -13.14 29.86 11.54
CA TYR A 456 -13.74 28.53 11.70
C TYR A 456 -14.86 28.33 10.68
N LEU A 457 -14.72 27.30 9.85
CA LEU A 457 -15.71 26.88 8.87
C LEU A 457 -16.38 25.60 9.40
N LEU A 458 -17.64 25.68 9.79
CA LEU A 458 -18.38 24.59 10.41
C LEU A 458 -19.51 24.16 9.47
N ASP A 459 -19.33 23.01 8.79
CA ASP A 459 -20.32 22.47 7.86
C ASP A 459 -21.28 21.53 8.59
N ASP A 460 -22.41 22.07 9.05
CA ASP A 460 -23.51 21.36 9.72
C ASP A 460 -23.09 20.40 10.86
N PRO A 461 -22.29 20.88 11.85
CA PRO A 461 -21.75 20.02 12.92
C PRO A 461 -22.81 19.55 13.93
N LEU A 462 -24.06 20.03 13.83
CA LEU A 462 -25.14 19.81 14.80
C LEU A 462 -26.23 18.85 14.29
N SER A 463 -26.13 18.37 13.05
CA SER A 463 -27.15 17.53 12.41
C SER A 463 -27.33 16.15 13.06
N ALA A 464 -26.23 15.51 13.46
CA ALA A 464 -26.23 14.15 13.98
C ALA A 464 -26.34 14.07 15.52
N VAL A 465 -26.60 15.17 16.21
CA VAL A 465 -26.66 15.24 17.68
C VAL A 465 -28.06 15.59 18.16
N ASP A 466 -28.41 15.08 19.35
CA ASP A 466 -29.68 15.38 20.00
C ASP A 466 -29.82 16.88 20.31
N ALA A 467 -31.07 17.38 20.36
CA ALA A 467 -31.34 18.81 20.54
C ALA A 467 -30.73 19.42 21.82
N SER A 468 -30.68 18.66 22.93
CA SER A 468 -30.06 19.10 24.18
C SER A 468 -28.55 19.29 24.03
N VAL A 469 -27.87 18.33 23.40
CA VAL A 469 -26.45 18.38 23.10
C VAL A 469 -26.17 19.48 22.08
N GLY A 470 -26.99 19.60 21.03
CA GLY A 470 -26.88 20.67 20.03
C GLY A 470 -26.95 22.07 20.66
N LYS A 471 -27.89 22.30 21.59
CA LYS A 471 -28.01 23.55 22.33
C LYS A 471 -26.79 23.82 23.21
N HIS A 472 -26.23 22.79 23.85
CA HIS A 472 -25.00 22.90 24.62
C HIS A 472 -23.81 23.29 23.73
N LEU A 473 -23.62 22.59 22.60
CA LEU A 473 -22.56 22.88 21.63
C LEU A 473 -22.66 24.29 21.07
N PHE A 474 -23.87 24.72 20.70
CA PHE A 474 -24.07 26.05 20.17
C PHE A 474 -23.73 27.13 21.22
N ASN A 475 -24.31 27.04 22.43
CA ASN A 475 -24.13 28.07 23.45
C ASN A 475 -22.70 28.11 24.03
N ASN A 476 -22.13 26.95 24.34
CA ASN A 476 -20.85 26.89 25.05
C ASN A 476 -19.65 26.85 24.08
N CYS A 477 -19.77 26.20 22.91
CA CYS A 477 -18.67 26.11 21.95
C CYS A 477 -18.75 27.22 20.89
N ILE A 478 -19.85 27.30 20.11
CA ILE A 478 -19.93 28.19 18.94
C ILE A 478 -20.09 29.66 19.35
N SER A 479 -21.11 29.98 20.16
CA SER A 479 -21.37 31.34 20.65
C SER A 479 -20.61 31.70 21.92
N GLY A 480 -20.00 30.71 22.59
CA GLY A 480 -19.23 30.88 23.82
C GLY A 480 -17.73 30.92 23.53
N TYR A 481 -17.12 29.74 23.40
CA TYR A 481 -15.68 29.57 23.20
C TYR A 481 -15.15 30.24 21.92
N LEU A 482 -15.93 30.23 20.81
CA LEU A 482 -15.56 30.82 19.52
C LEU A 482 -16.09 32.24 19.30
N LYS A 483 -16.65 32.90 20.32
CA LYS A 483 -17.29 34.22 20.19
C LYS A 483 -16.39 35.29 19.61
N ASP A 484 -15.12 35.32 20.03
CA ASP A 484 -14.15 36.33 19.60
C ASP A 484 -13.46 35.96 18.27
N LYS A 485 -13.88 34.87 17.62
CA LYS A 485 -13.32 34.37 16.35
C LYS A 485 -14.27 34.61 15.18
N CYS A 486 -13.74 34.60 13.96
CA CYS A 486 -14.56 34.60 12.76
C CYS A 486 -15.14 33.19 12.56
N THR A 487 -16.45 33.01 12.75
CA THR A 487 -17.08 31.69 12.71
C THR A 487 -18.19 31.66 11.67
N ILE A 488 -18.09 30.73 10.73
CA ILE A 488 -19.09 30.48 9.69
C ILE A 488 -19.76 29.15 10.00
N LEU A 489 -21.03 29.21 10.37
CA LEU A 489 -21.87 28.06 10.66
C LEU A 489 -22.83 27.80 9.51
N VAL A 490 -22.62 26.74 8.76
CA VAL A 490 -23.67 26.18 7.90
C VAL A 490 -24.57 25.34 8.79
N THR A 491 -25.86 25.61 8.79
CA THR A 491 -26.84 24.84 9.57
C THR A 491 -28.18 24.82 8.85
N HIS A 492 -28.88 23.68 8.95
CA HIS A 492 -30.29 23.58 8.58
C HIS A 492 -31.23 23.97 9.72
N GLN A 493 -30.74 23.90 10.97
CA GLN A 493 -31.52 24.17 12.17
C GLN A 493 -31.76 25.66 12.40
N VAL A 494 -33.01 26.08 12.24
CA VAL A 494 -33.47 27.48 12.32
C VAL A 494 -33.33 28.07 13.74
N GLN A 495 -33.41 27.23 14.78
CA GLN A 495 -33.42 27.65 16.18
C GLN A 495 -32.19 28.47 16.61
N TYR A 496 -31.04 28.28 15.94
CA TYR A 496 -29.79 28.97 16.27
C TYR A 496 -29.65 30.34 15.58
N LEU A 497 -30.49 30.64 14.60
CA LEU A 497 -30.39 31.86 13.79
C LEU A 497 -30.69 33.14 14.58
N THR A 498 -31.38 33.03 15.71
CA THR A 498 -31.70 34.19 16.58
C THR A 498 -30.48 34.74 17.31
N SER A 499 -29.42 33.95 17.44
CA SER A 499 -28.27 34.25 18.30
C SER A 499 -26.97 34.50 17.51
N VAL A 500 -27.05 34.58 16.18
CA VAL A 500 -25.90 34.89 15.30
C VAL A 500 -25.92 36.37 14.88
N ASP A 501 -24.74 36.90 14.55
CA ASP A 501 -24.59 38.32 14.21
C ASP A 501 -25.14 38.64 12.81
N LYS A 502 -25.01 37.70 11.87
CA LYS A 502 -25.41 37.87 10.48
C LYS A 502 -25.81 36.54 9.85
N ILE A 503 -26.81 36.58 8.97
CA ILE A 503 -27.31 35.41 8.24
C ILE A 503 -27.16 35.66 6.76
N TYR A 504 -26.70 34.64 6.01
CA TYR A 504 -26.70 34.59 4.56
C TYR A 504 -27.62 33.48 4.08
N LEU A 505 -28.64 33.85 3.31
CA LEU A 505 -29.57 32.91 2.68
C LEU A 505 -29.10 32.60 1.27
N MET A 506 -28.73 31.35 1.02
CA MET A 506 -28.32 30.85 -0.29
C MET A 506 -29.47 30.16 -1.01
N SER A 507 -29.65 30.46 -2.29
CA SER A 507 -30.59 29.78 -3.18
C SER A 507 -29.99 29.67 -4.58
N ASN A 508 -30.08 28.48 -5.20
CA ASN A 508 -29.59 28.21 -6.56
C ASN A 508 -28.15 28.70 -6.82
N GLY A 509 -27.24 28.49 -5.87
CA GLY A 509 -25.84 28.88 -6.02
C GLY A 509 -25.57 30.39 -5.92
N ALA A 510 -26.53 31.21 -5.48
CA ALA A 510 -26.38 32.64 -5.25
C ALA A 510 -26.83 33.05 -3.84
N ILE A 511 -26.38 34.21 -3.36
CA ILE A 511 -26.87 34.80 -2.10
C ILE A 511 -28.15 35.56 -2.41
N ALA A 512 -29.28 35.08 -1.89
CA ALA A 512 -30.59 35.67 -2.09
C ALA A 512 -30.84 36.86 -1.15
N ALA A 513 -30.42 36.73 0.12
CA ALA A 513 -30.57 37.77 1.13
C ALA A 513 -29.46 37.68 2.19
N SER A 514 -29.15 38.81 2.83
CA SER A 514 -28.23 38.86 3.96
C SER A 514 -28.64 39.95 4.96
N GLY A 515 -28.54 39.68 6.25
CA GLY A 515 -28.88 40.65 7.31
C GLY A 515 -28.89 40.02 8.70
N SER A 516 -29.30 40.77 9.71
CA SER A 516 -29.63 40.18 11.02
C SER A 516 -30.94 39.40 10.95
N TYR A 517 -31.23 38.58 11.96
CA TYR A 517 -32.51 37.84 12.03
C TYR A 517 -33.71 38.78 11.96
N SER A 518 -33.67 39.92 12.66
CA SER A 518 -34.73 40.92 12.67
C SER A 518 -34.91 41.61 11.30
N ASP A 519 -33.81 41.88 10.60
CA ASP A 519 -33.85 42.50 9.27
C ASP A 519 -34.49 41.55 8.24
N LEU A 520 -34.10 40.27 8.29
CA LEU A 520 -34.64 39.25 7.38
C LEU A 520 -36.11 38.95 7.68
N GLN A 521 -36.50 38.94 8.95
CA GLN A 521 -37.90 38.78 9.34
C GLN A 521 -38.77 39.96 8.86
N ALA A 522 -38.25 41.19 8.87
CA ALA A 522 -38.94 42.37 8.35
C ALA A 522 -39.03 42.39 6.81
N SER A 523 -38.11 41.70 6.11
CA SER A 523 -38.03 41.69 4.65
C SER A 523 -39.12 40.87 3.92
N GLY A 524 -39.96 40.12 4.64
CA GLY A 524 -41.24 39.58 4.11
C GLY A 524 -41.25 38.09 3.71
N GLU A 525 -42.34 37.69 3.02
CA GLU A 525 -42.83 36.30 2.88
C GLU A 525 -41.83 35.25 2.38
N ASP A 526 -40.80 35.61 1.60
CA ASP A 526 -39.87 34.65 1.01
C ASP A 526 -38.94 34.02 2.05
N PHE A 527 -38.47 34.79 3.04
CA PHE A 527 -37.69 34.25 4.16
C PHE A 527 -38.56 33.30 5.00
N THR A 528 -39.81 33.70 5.29
CA THR A 528 -40.75 32.88 6.07
C THR A 528 -41.21 31.62 5.33
N LYS A 529 -41.37 31.66 4.00
CA LYS A 529 -41.66 30.48 3.17
C LYS A 529 -40.48 29.52 3.14
N LEU A 530 -39.26 30.02 2.93
CA LEU A 530 -38.06 29.21 2.92
C LEU A 530 -37.73 28.62 4.29
N LEU A 531 -37.99 29.36 5.38
CA LEU A 531 -37.91 28.82 6.74
C LEU A 531 -38.92 27.68 6.94
N LYS A 532 -40.18 27.86 6.54
CA LYS A 532 -41.21 26.81 6.62
C LYS A 532 -40.88 25.58 5.76
N ASP A 533 -40.27 25.78 4.60
CA ASP A 533 -39.85 24.67 3.75
C ASP A 533 -38.60 23.97 4.33
N THR A 534 -37.74 24.70 5.03
CA THR A 534 -36.63 24.11 5.80
C THR A 534 -37.16 23.31 7.00
N GLU A 535 -38.15 23.82 7.74
CA GLU A 535 -38.81 23.13 8.86
C GLU A 535 -39.62 21.91 8.40
N LYS A 536 -40.27 21.93 7.23
CA LYS A 536 -41.00 20.77 6.69
C LYS A 536 -40.08 19.59 6.37
N HIS A 537 -38.83 19.85 6.01
CA HIS A 537 -37.82 18.82 5.80
C HIS A 537 -37.17 18.33 7.11
N GLU A 538 -37.46 18.96 8.25
CA GLU A 538 -37.00 18.54 9.58
C GLU A 538 -37.96 17.58 10.30
N GLN A 539 -39.17 17.32 9.77
CA GLN A 539 -40.00 16.26 10.33
C GLN A 539 -39.39 14.89 9.97
N PRO A 540 -39.04 14.05 10.97
CA PRO A 540 -38.70 12.67 10.70
C PRO A 540 -39.95 12.02 10.09
N GLU A 541 -39.80 11.39 8.92
CA GLU A 541 -40.73 10.33 8.55
C GLU A 541 -40.83 9.38 9.75
N GLU A 542 -42.05 9.14 10.25
CA GLU A 542 -42.33 8.15 11.28
C GLU A 542 -41.75 6.81 10.84
N ASN A 543 -40.52 6.53 11.27
CA ASN A 543 -39.95 5.21 11.23
C ASN A 543 -40.77 4.38 12.21
N ASN A 544 -41.46 3.37 11.69
CA ASN A 544 -41.98 2.27 12.48
C ASN A 544 -40.84 1.73 13.34
N GLU A 545 -40.83 2.13 14.62
CA GLU A 545 -40.00 1.53 15.64
C GLU A 545 -40.41 0.06 15.77
N ILE A 546 -39.65 -0.82 15.11
CA ILE A 546 -39.61 -2.21 15.52
C ILE A 546 -38.80 -2.20 16.82
N GLU A 547 -39.51 -2.15 17.95
CA GLU A 547 -38.98 -2.51 19.26
C GLU A 547 -38.34 -3.90 19.15
N THR A 548 -37.03 -3.93 18.93
CA THR A 548 -36.25 -5.15 19.11
C THR A 548 -35.92 -5.21 20.59
N THR A 549 -36.74 -5.95 21.33
CA THR A 549 -36.47 -6.34 22.70
C THR A 549 -35.19 -7.17 22.70
N ILE A 550 -34.06 -6.53 22.99
CA ILE A 550 -32.81 -7.22 23.27
C ILE A 550 -33.00 -7.90 24.62
N ASN A 551 -33.35 -9.19 24.58
CA ASN A 551 -33.27 -10.05 25.74
C ASN A 551 -31.81 -10.13 26.19
N THR A 552 -31.51 -9.44 27.28
CA THR A 552 -30.32 -9.60 28.10
C THR A 552 -30.34 -10.96 28.77
N LYS A 553 -29.95 -12.01 28.04
CA LYS A 553 -29.43 -13.25 28.63
C LYS A 553 -28.23 -13.74 27.84
N ASP A 554 -27.14 -13.90 28.58
CA ASP A 554 -25.87 -14.52 28.24
C ASP A 554 -24.87 -13.67 27.42
N GLU A 555 -24.40 -12.57 28.01
CA GLU A 555 -23.04 -12.09 27.75
C GLU A 555 -22.05 -13.08 28.36
N LYS A 556 -21.63 -14.06 27.56
CA LYS A 556 -20.32 -14.67 27.74
C LYS A 556 -19.30 -13.77 27.07
N GLU A 557 -18.32 -13.36 27.88
CA GLU A 557 -17.08 -12.68 27.52
C GLU A 557 -16.63 -13.03 26.09
N GLN A 558 -16.64 -12.04 25.19
CA GLN A 558 -15.85 -12.12 23.97
C GLN A 558 -14.40 -11.80 24.33
N ASP A 559 -13.69 -12.84 24.76
CA ASP A 559 -12.24 -12.88 24.60
C ASP A 559 -11.93 -12.61 23.12
N GLU A 560 -10.94 -11.74 22.86
CA GLU A 560 -10.30 -11.66 21.56
C GLU A 560 -9.87 -13.07 21.14
N GLU A 561 -10.63 -13.69 20.23
CA GLU A 561 -10.17 -14.89 19.51
C GLU A 561 -9.00 -14.46 18.63
N LYS A 562 -7.80 -14.42 19.23
CA LYS A 562 -6.57 -14.71 18.52
C LYS A 562 -6.85 -15.98 17.74
N GLU A 563 -6.68 -15.96 16.42
CA GLU A 563 -6.75 -17.15 15.58
C GLU A 563 -5.96 -18.29 16.25
N THR A 564 -6.64 -19.18 16.96
CA THR A 564 -6.03 -20.41 17.45
C THR A 564 -5.91 -21.31 16.24
N ARG A 565 -4.86 -21.09 15.45
CA ARG A 565 -4.38 -22.11 14.53
C ARG A 565 -3.96 -23.30 15.38
N SER A 566 -4.66 -24.41 15.17
CA SER A 566 -4.31 -25.69 15.73
C SER A 566 -2.85 -26.01 15.40
N SER A 567 -1.99 -25.93 16.41
CA SER A 567 -0.64 -26.46 16.33
C SER A 567 -0.73 -27.98 16.49
N GLY A 568 -0.57 -28.69 15.37
CA GLY A 568 -0.67 -30.14 15.31
C GLY A 568 -0.53 -30.63 13.87
N GLN A 569 -0.14 -31.90 13.68
CA GLN A 569 -0.12 -32.51 12.35
C GLN A 569 -1.50 -32.37 11.68
N LEU A 570 -1.51 -31.80 10.47
CA LEU A 570 -2.72 -31.60 9.66
C LEU A 570 -3.51 -32.92 9.57
N SER A 571 -4.80 -32.87 9.92
CA SER A 571 -5.70 -34.01 9.80
C SER A 571 -5.77 -34.50 8.34
N SER A 572 -5.70 -35.82 8.12
CA SER A 572 -5.81 -36.45 6.79
C SER A 572 -7.06 -36.00 6.01
N LYS A 573 -8.12 -35.59 6.72
CA LYS A 573 -9.33 -35.00 6.13
C LYS A 573 -9.03 -33.75 5.30
N VAL A 574 -8.08 -32.91 5.70
CA VAL A 574 -7.70 -31.71 4.97
C VAL A 574 -7.14 -32.06 3.59
N TYR A 575 -6.27 -33.08 3.52
CA TYR A 575 -5.75 -33.58 2.24
C TYR A 575 -6.87 -34.12 1.34
N THR A 576 -7.84 -34.85 1.90
CA THR A 576 -9.00 -35.32 1.12
C THR A 576 -9.88 -34.18 0.59
N THR A 577 -9.97 -33.06 1.33
CA THR A 577 -10.68 -31.85 0.88
C THR A 577 -9.95 -31.18 -0.29
N TYR A 578 -8.61 -31.06 -0.24
CA TYR A 578 -7.82 -30.55 -1.36
C TYR A 578 -7.94 -31.43 -2.61
N ILE A 579 -7.91 -32.76 -2.45
CA ILE A 579 -8.07 -33.71 -3.57
C ILE A 579 -9.45 -33.57 -4.21
N ARG A 580 -10.52 -33.41 -3.41
CA ARG A 580 -11.87 -33.15 -3.93
C ARG A 580 -12.01 -31.77 -4.60
N ALA A 581 -11.22 -30.78 -4.19
CA ALA A 581 -11.23 -29.45 -4.82
C ALA A 581 -10.57 -29.46 -6.22
N CYS A 582 -9.65 -30.39 -6.48
CA CYS A 582 -9.08 -30.63 -7.82
C CYS A 582 -10.07 -31.29 -8.80
N GLY A 583 -11.31 -31.58 -8.39
CA GLY A 583 -12.34 -32.23 -9.18
C GLY A 583 -12.69 -33.61 -8.65
N THR A 584 -12.96 -34.56 -9.55
CA THR A 584 -13.27 -35.94 -9.17
C THR A 584 -11.99 -36.70 -8.78
N TRP A 585 -12.12 -37.70 -7.91
CA TRP A 585 -11.02 -38.63 -7.60
C TRP A 585 -10.43 -39.26 -8.86
N PHE A 586 -11.26 -39.51 -9.87
CA PHE A 586 -10.84 -39.98 -11.18
C PHE A 586 -9.85 -39.02 -11.86
N ASN A 587 -10.12 -37.72 -11.89
CA ASN A 587 -9.22 -36.74 -12.50
C ASN A 587 -7.89 -36.66 -11.77
N PHE A 588 -7.89 -36.79 -10.44
CA PHE A 588 -6.67 -36.83 -9.64
C PHE A 588 -5.82 -38.07 -9.95
N PHE A 589 -6.43 -39.26 -9.96
CA PHE A 589 -5.75 -40.49 -10.35
C PHE A 589 -5.27 -40.46 -11.81
N LEU A 590 -6.06 -39.90 -12.72
CA LEU A 590 -5.68 -39.72 -14.12
C LEU A 590 -4.46 -38.80 -14.26
N LEU A 591 -4.40 -37.71 -13.47
CA LEU A 591 -3.28 -36.77 -13.48
C LEU A 591 -2.01 -37.43 -12.94
N ILE A 592 -2.11 -38.20 -11.85
CA ILE A 592 -1.00 -39.01 -11.33
C ILE A 592 -0.56 -40.05 -12.36
N LEU A 593 -1.51 -40.74 -13.01
CA LEU A 593 -1.21 -41.73 -14.03
C LEU A 593 -0.49 -41.10 -15.23
N LEU A 594 -0.97 -39.96 -15.72
CA LEU A 594 -0.32 -39.21 -16.79
C LEU A 594 1.08 -38.76 -16.39
N PHE A 595 1.28 -38.31 -15.16
CA PHE A 595 2.58 -37.95 -14.63
C PHE A 595 3.53 -39.15 -14.60
N ILE A 596 3.10 -40.28 -14.04
CA ILE A 596 3.88 -41.51 -13.99
C ILE A 596 4.22 -42.00 -15.41
N LEU A 597 3.25 -42.02 -16.32
CA LEU A 597 3.49 -42.39 -17.72
C LEU A 597 4.52 -41.46 -18.38
N THR A 598 4.38 -40.14 -18.20
CA THR A 598 5.32 -39.16 -18.75
C THR A 598 6.73 -39.38 -18.21
N GLU A 599 6.87 -39.67 -16.92
CA GLU A 599 8.16 -39.94 -16.28
C GLU A 599 8.78 -41.26 -16.73
N ILE A 600 7.95 -42.30 -16.92
CA ILE A 600 8.39 -43.59 -17.47
C ILE A 600 8.89 -43.41 -18.90
N PHE A 601 8.17 -42.66 -19.74
CA PHE A 601 8.61 -42.38 -21.12
C PHE A 601 9.87 -41.53 -21.16
N ALA A 602 9.98 -40.51 -20.32
CA ALA A 602 11.17 -39.66 -20.23
C ALA A 602 12.40 -40.48 -19.78
N THR A 603 12.27 -41.22 -18.68
CA THR A 603 13.34 -42.06 -18.13
C THR A 603 13.68 -43.21 -19.08
N GLY A 604 12.68 -43.81 -19.72
CA GLY A 604 12.86 -44.88 -20.70
C GLY A 604 13.62 -44.41 -21.94
N ALA A 605 13.37 -43.18 -22.40
CA ALA A 605 14.15 -42.56 -23.48
C ALA A 605 15.61 -42.36 -23.05
N ASP A 606 15.85 -41.85 -21.83
CA ASP A 606 17.20 -41.64 -21.32
C ASP A 606 17.95 -42.97 -21.10
N TYR A 607 17.26 -44.02 -20.64
CA TYR A 607 17.81 -45.39 -20.52
C TYR A 607 18.15 -46.01 -21.88
N TYR A 608 17.30 -45.81 -22.89
CA TYR A 608 17.55 -46.26 -24.25
C TYR A 608 18.79 -45.57 -24.86
N ILE A 609 18.97 -44.27 -24.59
CA ILE A 609 20.17 -43.53 -24.98
C ILE A 609 21.41 -44.04 -24.26
N ALA A 610 21.30 -44.48 -23.00
CA ALA A 610 22.46 -45.01 -22.25
C ALA A 610 22.94 -46.39 -22.72
N PHE A 611 22.09 -47.15 -23.43
CA PHE A 611 22.46 -48.45 -24.00
C PHE A 611 23.25 -48.31 -25.33
N TRP A 612 23.12 -47.16 -25.98
CA TRP A 612 23.86 -46.77 -27.19
C TRP A 612 25.06 -45.88 -26.85
#